data_AF-A0A5Y4MJV1-F1
#
_entry.id   AF-A0A5Y4MJV1-F1
#
_cell.length_a   1.000
_cell.length_b   1.000
_cell.length_c   1.000
_cell.angle_alpha   90.00
_cell.angle_beta   90.00
_cell.angle_gamma   90.00
#
_symmetry.space_group_name_H-M   'P 1'
#
loop_
_entity.id
_entity.type
_entity.pdbx_description
1 polymer ?
#
loop_
_entity_poly.entity_id
_entity_poly.type
_entity_poly.pdbx_seq_one_letter_code
_entity_poly.pdbx_strand_id
1 'polypeptide(L)' 'MGSEGEGNATRKPVSEYTVWTTLSDLMHGEMMVRGYNDINYKTWSLSQFKNATAPVFEKINVKG' A
#
# COMPACT_ATOMS: atom_id res chain seq x y z
N MET A 1 -23.62 -23.00 9.97
CA MET A 1 -24.99 -22.68 9.54
C MET A 1 -25.08 -21.19 9.27
N GLY A 2 -25.11 -20.83 7.99
CA GLY A 2 -25.39 -19.50 7.48
C GLY A 2 -25.75 -19.73 6.02
N SER A 3 -27.04 -19.63 5.73
CA SER A 3 -27.70 -20.09 4.50
C SER A 3 -27.18 -19.37 3.27
N GLU A 4 -26.89 -20.15 2.23
CA GLU A 4 -26.85 -19.66 0.85
C GLU A 4 -28.22 -19.11 0.47
N GLY A 5 -28.24 -17.96 -0.19
CA GLY A 5 -29.41 -17.31 -0.74
C GLY A 5 -29.12 -16.92 -2.19
N GLU A 6 -29.93 -17.46 -3.09
CA GLU A 6 -29.82 -17.37 -4.55
C GLU A 6 -30.01 -15.95 -5.11
N GLY A 7 -29.31 -15.66 -6.21
CA GLY A 7 -29.88 -14.84 -7.30
C GLY A 7 -29.42 -13.39 -7.42
N ASN A 8 -28.43 -13.18 -8.29
CA ASN A 8 -28.17 -11.97 -9.07
C ASN A 8 -27.43 -10.78 -8.41
N ALA A 9 -26.13 -10.98 -8.16
CA ALA A 9 -25.12 -9.96 -8.45
C ALA A 9 -23.81 -10.69 -8.76
N THR A 10 -23.11 -10.29 -9.81
CA THR A 10 -21.72 -10.63 -10.10
C THR A 10 -20.78 -10.07 -9.02
N ARG A 11 -20.99 -10.46 -7.75
CA ARG A 11 -20.17 -10.03 -6.63
C ARG A 11 -18.87 -10.80 -6.72
N LYS A 12 -17.84 -10.14 -7.25
CA LYS A 12 -16.47 -10.64 -7.15
C LYS A 12 -16.23 -10.99 -5.68
N PRO A 13 -15.70 -12.18 -5.36
CA PRO A 13 -15.33 -12.48 -3.99
C PRO A 13 -14.41 -11.37 -3.49
N VAL A 14 -14.84 -10.65 -2.46
CA VAL A 14 -14.02 -9.64 -1.80
C VAL A 14 -13.30 -10.37 -0.70
N SER A 15 -11.98 -10.47 -0.83
CA SER A 15 -11.12 -11.01 0.22
C SER A 15 -10.49 -9.86 0.99
N GLU A 16 -10.41 -9.99 2.31
CA GLU A 16 -9.61 -9.10 3.14
C GLU A 16 -8.16 -9.58 3.14
N TYR A 17 -7.23 -8.68 2.76
CA TYR A 17 -5.80 -8.97 2.76
C TYR A 17 -5.00 -7.67 2.91
N THR A 18 -3.76 -7.80 3.37
CA THR A 18 -2.83 -6.67 3.49
C THR A 18 -2.33 -6.24 2.12
N VAL A 19 -2.61 -5.00 1.74
CA VAL A 19 -2.23 -4.41 0.44
C VAL A 19 -0.81 -3.83 0.47
N TRP A 20 -0.37 -3.35 1.63
CA TRP A 20 0.96 -2.79 1.85
C TRP A 20 1.35 -2.91 3.33
N THR A 21 2.65 -2.87 3.61
CA THR A 21 3.22 -2.84 4.96
C THR A 21 4.27 -1.74 5.02
N THR A 22 4.29 -1.00 6.12
CA THR A 22 5.28 0.06 6.36
C THR A 22 6.08 -0.19 7.63
N LEU A 23 7.35 0.18 7.59
CA LEU A 23 8.23 0.33 8.76
C LEU A 23 8.68 1.78 8.82
N SER A 24 8.76 2.36 10.02
CA SER A 24 9.15 3.76 10.20
C SER A 24 10.34 3.86 11.15
N ASP A 25 11.42 4.50 10.70
CA ASP A 25 12.49 4.98 11.55
C ASP A 25 12.27 6.47 11.82
N LEU A 26 11.71 6.77 12.99
CA LEU A 26 11.38 8.13 13.39
C LEU A 26 12.60 8.96 13.78
N MET A 27 13.71 8.30 14.16
CA MET A 27 14.94 9.00 14.54
C MET A 27 15.64 9.60 13.31
N HIS A 28 15.60 8.89 12.19
CA HIS A 28 16.22 9.31 10.93
C HIS A 28 15.21 9.88 9.91
N GLY A 29 13.91 9.81 10.23
CA GLY A 29 12.84 10.30 9.36
C GLY A 29 12.70 9.47 8.08
N GLU A 30 12.85 8.15 8.20
CA GLU A 30 12.75 7.22 7.08
C GLU A 30 11.48 6.35 7.17
N MET A 31 10.92 6.05 6.01
CA MET A 31 9.80 5.13 5.86
C MET A 31 10.14 4.08 4.81
N MET A 32 9.95 2.82 5.15
CA MET A 32 10.15 1.68 4.26
C MET A 32 8.78 1.09 3.95
N VAL A 33 8.33 1.15 2.69
CA VAL A 33 7.03 0.60 2.27
C VAL A 33 7.25 -0.53 1.28
N ARG A 34 6.52 -1.63 1.46
CA ARG A 34 6.37 -2.71 0.49
C ARG A 34 4.90 -2.97 0.20
N GLY A 35 4.60 -3.44 -1.01
CA GLY A 35 3.25 -3.78 -1.45
C GLY A 35 3.01 -5.29 -1.51
N TYR A 36 1.76 -5.67 -1.69
CA TYR A 36 1.38 -7.05 -2.01
C TYR A 36 1.96 -7.52 -3.36
N ASN A 37 1.97 -6.63 -4.37
CA ASN A 37 2.47 -6.88 -5.73
C ASN A 37 4.00 -6.73 -5.83
N ASP A 38 4.65 -6.08 -4.87
CA ASP A 38 6.10 -5.90 -4.80
C ASP A 38 6.57 -5.99 -3.34
N ILE A 39 7.15 -7.15 -3.00
CA ILE A 39 7.55 -7.48 -1.63
C ILE A 39 8.84 -6.77 -1.20
N ASN A 40 9.57 -6.17 -2.14
CA ASN A 40 10.79 -5.42 -1.82
C ASN A 40 10.42 -4.10 -1.17
N TYR A 41 11.17 -3.72 -0.15
CA TYR A 41 11.00 -2.42 0.48
C TYR A 41 11.58 -1.33 -0.41
N LYS A 42 10.75 -0.32 -0.69
CA LYS A 42 11.20 1.00 -1.13
C LYS A 42 11.34 1.88 0.10
N THR A 43 12.40 2.69 0.14
CA THR A 43 12.70 3.58 1.27
C THR A 43 12.55 5.03 0.85
N TRP A 44 11.92 5.84 1.69
CA TRP A 44 11.80 7.28 1.54
C TRP A 44 12.30 7.98 2.80
N SER A 45 13.24 8.90 2.64
CA SER A 45 13.63 9.83 3.70
C SER A 45 12.85 11.13 3.56
N LEU A 46 12.35 11.69 4.66
CA LEU A 46 11.75 13.03 4.66
C LEU A 46 12.70 14.08 4.09
N SER A 47 14.01 13.91 4.33
CA SER A 47 15.04 14.83 3.86
C SER A 47 15.13 14.94 2.32
N GLN A 48 14.71 13.90 1.59
CA GLN A 48 14.77 13.90 0.13
C GLN A 48 13.82 14.92 -0.50
N PHE A 49 12.79 15.33 0.25
CA PHE A 49 11.76 16.27 -0.21
C PHE A 49 11.99 17.71 0.28
N LYS A 50 13.10 18.00 0.96
CA LYS A 50 13.36 19.31 1.59
C LYS A 50 13.30 20.51 0.63
N ASN A 51 13.56 20.27 -0.67
CA ASN A 51 13.58 21.30 -1.70
C ASN A 51 12.36 21.20 -2.64
N ALA A 52 11.37 20.35 -2.34
CA ALA A 52 10.19 20.21 -3.17
C ALA A 52 9.35 21.50 -3.09
N THR A 53 9.15 22.16 -4.22
CA THR A 53 8.33 23.38 -4.32
C THR A 53 6.85 23.07 -4.55
N ALA A 54 6.49 21.79 -4.69
CA ALA A 54 5.14 21.30 -4.90
C ALA A 54 4.97 19.92 -4.22
N PRO A 55 3.73 19.50 -3.93
CA PRO A 55 3.46 18.16 -3.39
C PRO A 55 3.98 17.05 -4.31
N VAL A 56 4.59 16.02 -3.72
CA VAL A 56 5.12 14.85 -4.44
C VAL A 56 4.18 13.66 -4.20
N PHE A 57 3.78 12.99 -5.27
CA PHE A 57 2.93 11.79 -5.23
C PHE A 57 3.63 10.63 -5.93
N GLU A 58 3.79 9.52 -5.22
CA GLU A 58 4.40 8.29 -5.74
C GLU A 58 3.39 7.14 -5.67
N LYS A 59 3.24 6.40 -6.76
CA LYS A 59 2.39 5.21 -6.79
C LYS A 59 3.14 4.02 -6.20
N ILE A 60 2.53 3.36 -5.22
CA ILE A 60 3.03 2.11 -4.63
C ILE A 60 2.12 0.94 -5.02
N ASN A 61 2.64 -0.29 -4.87
CA ASN A 61 1.88 -1.52 -5.09
C ASN A 61 1.23 -1.63 -6.49
N VAL A 62 1.90 -1.11 -7.52
CA VAL A 62 1.46 -1.22 -8.92
C VAL A 62 1.77 -2.62 -9.47
N LYS A 63 0.90 -3.14 -10.34
CA LYS A 63 1.21 -4.34 -11.12
C LYS A 63 2.26 -3.97 -12.17
N GLY A 64 3.29 -4.81 -12.31
CA GLY A 64 4.15 -4.80 -13.48
C GLY A 64 3.40 -5.24 -14.73
#